data_AF-A0A3B9I0R8-F1
#
_entry.id   AF-A0A3B9I0R8-F1
#
_cell.length_a   1.000
_cell.length_b   1.000
_cell.length_c   1.000
_cell.angle_alpha   90.00
_cell.angle_beta   90.00
_cell.angle_gamma   90.00
#
_symmetry.space_group_name_H-M   'P 1'
#
loop_
_entity.id
_entity.type
_entity.pdbx_description
1 polymer ?
#
loop_
_entity_poly.entity_id
_entity_poly.type
_entity_poly.pdbx_seq_one_letter_code
_entity_poly.pdbx_strand_id
1 'polypeptide(L)' 'INLKIMEKTGEVLAIKRMFESDELMLVTTNGKVVRLNVDSIRNTGRAASGVKLITLDNDDRLISVVRIPASEEKAN' A
#
# COMPACT_ATOMS: atom_id res chain seq x y z
N ILE A 1 -12.78 -6.97 -10.25
CA ILE A 1 -12.48 -6.42 -8.90
C ILE A 1 -13.34 -5.18 -8.76
N ASN A 2 -14.29 -5.12 -7.82
CA ASN A 2 -15.12 -3.92 -7.60
C ASN A 2 -14.42 -3.08 -6.51
N LEU A 3 -14.04 -1.84 -6.83
CA LEU A 3 -13.44 -0.88 -5.90
C LEU A 3 -14.16 0.46 -6.06
N LYS A 4 -14.58 1.08 -4.96
CA LYS A 4 -15.26 2.37 -5.01
C LYS A 4 -14.25 3.52 -5.10
N ILE A 5 -14.08 4.06 -6.30
CA ILE A 5 -13.25 5.25 -6.54
C ILE A 5 -14.04 6.51 -6.18
N MET A 6 -13.40 7.41 -5.44
CA MET A 6 -13.92 8.73 -5.09
C MET A 6 -12.84 9.77 -5.41
N GLU A 7 -13.22 11.03 -5.57
CA GLU A 7 -12.28 12.14 -5.80
C GLU A 7 -11.13 12.16 -4.77
N LYS A 8 -11.44 11.87 -3.49
CA LYS A 8 -10.44 11.79 -2.41
C LYS A 8 -9.48 10.59 -2.47
N THR A 9 -9.82 9.51 -3.18
CA THR A 9 -8.96 8.32 -3.28
C THR A 9 -8.06 8.38 -4.50
N GLY A 10 -8.46 9.15 -5.52
CA GLY A 10 -7.80 9.17 -6.81
C GLY A 10 -7.91 7.83 -7.54
N GLU A 11 -7.04 7.65 -8.53
CA GLU A 11 -6.99 6.47 -9.38
C GLU A 11 -6.30 5.27 -8.69
N VAL A 12 -6.57 4.08 -9.21
CA VAL A 12 -5.93 2.86 -8.72
C VAL A 12 -4.54 2.72 -9.33
N LEU A 13 -3.50 2.86 -8.50
CA LEU A 13 -2.11 2.72 -8.94
C LEU A 13 -1.68 1.26 -9.11
N ALA A 14 -2.09 0.37 -8.20
CA ALA A 14 -1.65 -1.02 -8.20
C ALA A 14 -2.63 -1.95 -7.47
N ILE A 15 -2.64 -3.21 -7.90
CA ILE A 15 -3.27 -4.31 -7.18
C ILE A 15 -2.21 -5.38 -6.97
N LYS A 16 -1.95 -5.75 -5.71
CA LYS A 16 -0.99 -6.80 -5.34
C LYS A 16 -1.66 -7.80 -4.41
N ARG A 17 -1.35 -9.08 -4.62
CA ARG A 17 -1.64 -10.13 -3.64
C ARG A 17 -0.59 -10.04 -2.55
N MET A 18 -1.04 -9.98 -1.30
CA MET A 18 -0.20 -9.98 -0.10
C MET A 18 -0.59 -11.19 0.75
N PHE A 19 0.34 -11.61 1.60
CA PHE A 19 0.18 -12.66 2.60
C PHE A 19 0.49 -12.07 3.98
N GLU A 20 0.12 -12.81 5.02
CA GLU A 20 0.46 -12.44 6.39
C GLU A 20 1.99 -12.30 6.53
N SER A 21 2.41 -11.38 7.40
CA SER A 21 3.82 -11.03 7.64
C SER A 21 4.58 -10.39 6.48
N ASP A 22 3.99 -10.28 5.27
CA ASP A 22 4.59 -9.46 4.21
C ASP A 22 4.69 -7.99 4.65
N GLU A 23 5.63 -7.26 4.06
CA GLU A 23 5.69 -5.81 4.17
C GLU A 23 5.27 -5.15 2.85
N LEU A 24 4.72 -3.95 2.97
CA LEU A 24 4.42 -3.05 1.86
C LEU A 24 5.36 -1.86 1.90
N MET A 25 6.02 -1.59 0.78
CA MET A 25 6.83 -0.39 0.60
C MET A 25 6.13 0.57 -0.35
N LEU A 26 5.97 1.81 0.08
CA LEU A 26 5.33 2.91 -0.63
C LEU A 26 6.39 3.97 -0.94
N VAL A 27 6.44 4.43 -2.19
CA VAL A 27 7.37 5.47 -2.63
C VAL A 27 6.61 6.60 -3.30
N THR A 28 6.89 7.83 -2.88
CA THR A 28 6.26 9.04 -3.41
C THR A 28 7.16 9.80 -4.37
N THR A 29 6.60 10.72 -5.14
CA THR A 29 7.32 11.61 -6.06
C THR A 29 8.43 12.40 -5.36
N ASN A 30 8.20 12.81 -4.11
CA ASN A 30 9.15 13.60 -3.34
C ASN A 30 10.23 12.75 -2.65
N GLY A 31 10.33 11.46 -2.97
CA GLY A 31 11.36 10.57 -2.43
C GLY A 31 11.06 10.05 -1.02
N LYS A 32 9.84 10.25 -0.51
CA LYS A 32 9.42 9.65 0.77
C LYS A 32 9.21 8.16 0.58
N VAL A 33 9.86 7.36 1.43
CA VAL A 33 9.72 5.90 1.46
C VAL A 33 9.11 5.48 2.78
N VAL A 34 8.00 4.75 2.71
CA VAL A 34 7.31 4.23 3.90
C VAL A 34 7.21 2.72 3.79
N ARG A 35 7.60 2.01 4.86
CA ARG A 35 7.48 0.56 4.99
C ARG A 35 6.46 0.25 6.08
N LEU A 36 5.53 -0.68 5.79
CA LEU A 36 4.43 -1.04 6.67
C LEU A 36 4.26 -2.56 6.70
N ASN A 37 4.01 -3.12 7.87
CA ASN A 37 3.62 -4.54 7.99
C ASN A 37 2.18 -4.72 7.51
N VAL A 38 1.93 -5.70 6.64
CA VAL A 38 0.57 -5.98 6.14
C VAL A 38 -0.39 -6.30 7.28
N ASP A 39 0.09 -6.97 8.31
CA ASP A 39 -0.71 -7.36 9.48
C ASP A 39 -1.24 -6.15 10.27
N SER A 40 -0.64 -4.97 10.11
CA SER A 40 -1.13 -3.72 10.71
C SER A 40 -2.24 -3.05 9.90
N ILE A 41 -2.46 -3.47 8.66
CA ILE A 41 -3.45 -2.89 7.76
C ILE A 41 -4.80 -3.56 8.00
N ARG A 42 -5.80 -2.76 8.39
CA ARG A 42 -7.16 -3.26 8.61
C ARG A 42 -7.72 -3.93 7.36
N ASN A 43 -8.14 -5.18 7.48
CA ASN A 43 -8.83 -5.90 6.42
C ASN A 43 -10.18 -5.24 6.12
N THR A 44 -10.47 -4.97 4.85
CA THR A 44 -11.71 -4.29 4.42
C THR A 44 -12.32 -5.01 3.22
N GLY A 45 -13.66 -4.99 3.15
CA GLY A 45 -14.38 -5.57 2.02
C GLY A 45 -14.24 -4.75 0.74
N ARG A 46 -14.48 -5.38 -0.42
CA ARG A 46 -14.30 -4.78 -1.75
C ARG A 46 -15.16 -3.53 -2.01
N ALA A 47 -16.37 -3.48 -1.44
CA ALA A 47 -17.26 -2.33 -1.57
C ALA A 47 -16.92 -1.15 -0.63
N ALA A 48 -15.92 -1.32 0.25
CA ALA A 48 -15.47 -0.25 1.15
C ALA A 48 -14.53 0.73 0.43
N SER A 49 -14.32 1.90 1.04
CA SER A 49 -13.35 2.90 0.55
C SER A 49 -11.90 2.62 0.98
N GLY A 50 -11.64 1.52 1.70
CA GLY A 50 -10.33 1.20 2.25
C GLY A 50 -9.95 2.01 3.49
N VAL A 51 -8.65 1.99 3.83
CA VAL A 51 -8.05 2.73 4.95
C VAL A 51 -6.87 3.57 4.45
N LYS A 52 -6.59 4.69 5.14
CA LYS A 52 -5.47 5.56 4.82
C LYS A 52 -4.17 4.93 5.36
N LEU A 53 -3.21 4.67 4.48
CA LEU A 53 -1.90 4.11 4.84
C LEU A 53 -0.85 5.19 5.16
N ILE A 54 -0.82 6.27 4.38
CA ILE A 54 0.14 7.37 4.53
C ILE A 54 -0.55 8.72 4.37
N THR A 55 0.02 9.75 5.00
CA THR A 55 -0.27 11.15 4.67
C THR A 55 0.76 11.63 3.66
N LEU A 56 0.26 12.08 2.51
CA LEU A 56 1.04 12.77 1.49
C LEU A 56 1.07 14.26 1.81
N ASP A 57 2.20 14.89 1.53
CA ASP A 57 2.34 16.34 1.61
C ASP A 57 1.65 17.00 0.41
N ASN A 58 1.52 18.34 0.44
CA ASN A 58 0.94 19.07 -0.68
C ASN A 58 1.75 18.79 -1.97
N ASP A 59 1.04 18.55 -3.07
CA ASP A 59 1.58 18.17 -4.38
C ASP A 59 2.39 16.85 -4.44
N ASP A 60 2.46 16.08 -3.35
CA ASP A 60 3.09 14.76 -3.37
C ASP A 60 2.11 13.69 -3.86
N ARG A 61 2.64 12.72 -4.62
CA ARG A 61 1.85 11.61 -5.17
C ARG A 61 2.56 10.30 -4.95
N LEU A 62 1.79 9.25 -4.70
CA LEU A 62 2.31 7.89 -4.66
C LEU A 62 2.65 7.45 -6.08
N ILE A 63 3.90 7.00 -6.32
CA ILE A 63 4.37 6.57 -7.64
C ILE A 63 4.68 5.09 -7.71
N SER A 64 4.97 4.46 -6.57
CA SER A 64 5.28 3.03 -6.53
C SER A 64 4.78 2.38 -5.27
N VAL A 65 4.35 1.14 -5.44
CA VAL A 65 3.97 0.21 -4.40
C VAL A 65 4.73 -1.07 -4.67
N VAL A 66 5.44 -1.58 -3.66
CA VAL A 66 6.25 -2.79 -3.76
C VAL A 66 5.87 -3.72 -2.62
N ARG A 67 5.61 -4.99 -2.95
CA ARG A 67 5.46 -6.06 -1.97
C ARG A 67 6.86 -6.54 -1.60
N ILE A 68 7.13 -6.63 -0.31
CA ILE A 68 8.32 -7.28 0.24
C ILE A 68 7.81 -8.56 0.91
N PRO A 69 8.10 -9.74 0.35
CA PRO A 69 7.71 -10.98 0.99
C PRO A 69 8.36 -11.11 2.37
N ALA A 70 7.62 -11.63 3.35
CA ALA A 70 8.26 -12.15 4.55
C ALA A 70 9.26 -13.21 4.11
N SER A 71 10.55 -13.00 4.36
CA SER A 71 11.54 -14.03 4.09
C SER A 71 11.39 -15.15 5.13
N GLU A 72 11.45 -16.42 4.74
CA GLU A 72 12.31 -17.30 5.54
C GLU A 72 13.70 -16.70 5.44
N GLU A 73 14.27 -16.41 6.61
CA GLU A 73 15.62 -15.92 6.87
C GLU A 73 16.61 -16.25 5.73
N LYS A 74 17.38 -15.25 5.27
CA LYS A 74 18.38 -15.43 4.21
C LYS A 74 19.18 -16.72 4.46
N ALA A 75 18.96 -17.74 3.63
CA ALA A 75 19.88 -18.86 3.52
C ALA A 75 21.19 -18.31 2.94
N ASN A 76 22.09 -17.93 3.84
CA ASN A 76 23.51 -17.78 3.54
C ASN A 76 24.18 -19.16 3.58
#